data_AF-A0A440AXX9-F1
#
_entry.id   AF-A0A440AXX9-F1
#
_cell.length_a   1.000
_cell.length_b   1.000
_cell.length_c   1.000
_cell.angle_alpha   90.00
_cell.angle_beta   90.00
_cell.angle_gamma   90.00
#
_symmetry.space_group_name_H-M   'P 1'
#
loop_
_entity.id
_entity.type
_entity.pdbx_description
1 polymer ?
#
loop_
_entity_poly.entity_id
_entity_poly.type
_entity_poly.pdbx_seq_one_letter_code
_entity_poly.pdbx_strand_id
1 'polypeptide(L)'
;MTEWNHDQQYAAQAEGWDIFEASGSLLNEHGDRPFQLQALDESDIFTGYERDGLAWGHVYTQARAGSQLHQHALNFLREHSYPEFAVIIYENSPDGRELNEEFQWSMS
;
A
#
# COMPACT_ATOMS: atom_id res chain seq x y z
N MET A 1 -15.18 -5.98 -3.86
CA MET A 1 -13.90 -6.70 -3.77
C MET A 1 -12.98 -6.22 -4.85
N THR A 2 -12.10 -5.34 -4.43
CA THR A 2 -10.94 -4.83 -5.17
C THR A 2 -9.93 -5.96 -5.26
N GLU A 3 -9.44 -6.29 -6.45
CA GLU A 3 -8.46 -7.37 -6.67
C GLU A 3 -7.08 -6.77 -6.96
N TRP A 4 -5.99 -7.37 -6.47
CA TRP A 4 -4.62 -7.00 -6.88
C TRP A 4 -4.15 -7.97 -7.97
N ASN A 5 -4.22 -7.55 -9.23
CA ASN A 5 -3.98 -8.43 -10.37
C ASN A 5 -2.53 -8.38 -10.88
N HIS A 6 -2.20 -9.27 -11.81
CA HIS A 6 -0.83 -9.40 -12.32
C HIS A 6 -0.30 -8.14 -13.04
N ASP A 7 -1.15 -7.41 -13.77
CA ASP A 7 -0.74 -6.18 -14.45
C ASP A 7 -0.42 -5.06 -13.46
N GLN A 8 -1.21 -4.96 -12.39
CA GLN A 8 -1.00 -4.01 -11.29
C GLN A 8 0.26 -4.35 -10.51
N GLN A 9 0.44 -5.62 -10.18
CA GLN A 9 1.67 -6.13 -9.57
C GLN A 9 2.88 -5.79 -10.45
N TYR A 10 2.85 -6.12 -11.75
CA TYR A 10 3.95 -5.82 -12.66
C TYR A 10 4.28 -4.31 -12.72
N ALA A 11 3.25 -3.46 -12.76
CA ALA A 11 3.43 -2.00 -12.76
C ALA A 11 4.02 -1.48 -11.43
N ALA A 12 3.54 -1.98 -10.29
CA ALA A 12 4.09 -1.63 -8.98
C ALA A 12 5.56 -2.08 -8.86
N GLN A 13 5.85 -3.30 -9.30
CA GLN A 13 7.21 -3.84 -9.26
C GLN A 13 8.18 -3.04 -10.14
N ALA A 14 7.72 -2.52 -11.27
CA ALA A 14 8.50 -1.59 -12.11
C ALA A 14 8.82 -0.26 -11.40
N GLU A 15 8.02 0.13 -10.42
CA GLU A 15 8.25 1.27 -9.53
C GLU A 15 8.98 0.88 -8.23
N GLY A 16 9.35 -0.38 -8.06
CA GLY A 16 10.18 -0.86 -6.94
C GLY A 16 9.41 -1.20 -5.67
N TRP A 17 8.09 -1.38 -5.73
CA TRP A 17 7.25 -1.77 -4.59
C TRP A 17 6.22 -2.83 -5.02
N ASP A 18 5.63 -3.54 -4.06
CA ASP A 18 4.49 -4.44 -4.33
C ASP A 18 3.66 -4.68 -3.06
N ILE A 19 2.52 -5.36 -3.22
CA ILE A 19 1.69 -5.87 -2.13
C ILE A 19 1.89 -7.38 -2.03
N PHE A 20 2.37 -7.84 -0.88
CA PHE A 20 2.68 -9.24 -0.61
C PHE A 20 1.69 -9.86 0.38
N GLU A 21 1.46 -11.17 0.24
CA GLU A 21 0.83 -11.94 1.31
C GLU A 21 1.74 -12.00 2.55
N ALA A 22 1.17 -11.74 3.71
CA ALA A 22 1.89 -11.63 4.98
C ALA A 22 1.65 -12.82 5.90
N SER A 23 1.33 -14.00 5.36
CA SER A 23 1.01 -15.21 6.13
C SER A 23 2.15 -15.74 7.01
N GLY A 24 3.39 -15.27 6.81
CA GLY A 24 4.57 -15.55 7.64
C GLY A 24 5.06 -14.38 8.49
N SER A 25 4.39 -13.23 8.46
CA SER A 25 4.80 -12.01 9.15
C SER A 25 4.35 -12.02 10.61
N LEU A 26 5.23 -11.58 11.53
CA LEU A 26 4.83 -11.35 12.94
C LEU A 26 3.73 -10.30 13.06
N LEU A 27 3.70 -9.33 12.13
CA LEU A 27 2.66 -8.29 12.09
C LEU A 27 1.28 -8.83 11.68
N ASN A 28 1.20 -10.08 11.24
CA ASN A 28 -0.03 -10.78 10.87
C ASN A 28 -0.25 -12.03 11.73
N GLU A 29 0.33 -12.11 12.93
CA GLU A 29 0.16 -13.27 13.82
C GLU A 29 -1.30 -13.56 14.19
N HIS A 30 -2.17 -12.54 14.10
CA HIS A 30 -3.60 -12.63 14.36
C HIS A 30 -4.46 -12.78 13.08
N GLY A 31 -3.85 -12.74 11.89
CA GLY A 31 -4.54 -12.90 10.61
C GLY A 31 -5.32 -11.67 10.14
N ASP A 32 -5.20 -10.52 10.83
CA ASP A 32 -5.89 -9.27 10.52
C ASP A 32 -5.13 -8.34 9.57
N ARG A 33 -3.88 -8.69 9.24
CA ARG A 33 -3.03 -7.98 8.27
C ARG A 33 -2.52 -8.94 7.19
N PRO A 34 -3.40 -9.59 6.40
CA PRO A 34 -3.00 -10.63 5.46
C PRO A 34 -2.16 -10.12 4.28
N PHE A 35 -2.13 -8.79 4.05
CA PHE A 35 -1.34 -8.18 2.99
C PHE A 35 -0.50 -7.01 3.51
N GLN A 36 0.72 -6.85 2.99
CA GLN A 36 1.63 -5.76 3.32
C GLN A 36 2.17 -5.08 2.06
N LEU A 37 2.30 -3.76 2.08
CA LEU A 37 2.98 -3.01 1.03
C LEU A 37 4.43 -2.85 1.41
N GLN A 38 5.35 -3.29 0.56
CA GLN A 38 6.78 -3.25 0.86
C GLN A 38 7.58 -2.81 -0.36
N ALA A 39 8.78 -2.28 -0.11
CA ALA A 39 9.77 -2.10 -1.17
C ALA A 39 10.26 -3.47 -1.66
N LEU A 40 10.53 -3.61 -2.95
CA LEU A 40 11.09 -4.83 -3.52
C LEU A 40 12.54 -5.02 -3.09
N ASP A 41 12.86 -6.20 -2.54
CA ASP A 41 14.21 -6.48 -2.07
C ASP A 41 15.28 -6.38 -3.16
N GLU A 42 14.92 -6.74 -4.39
CA GLU A 42 15.77 -6.74 -5.57
C GLU A 42 15.83 -5.40 -6.31
N SER A 43 15.09 -4.37 -5.87
CA SER A 43 15.06 -3.05 -6.51
C SER A 43 15.96 -2.02 -5.81
N ASP A 44 16.66 -1.23 -6.62
CA ASP A 44 17.50 -0.10 -6.16
C ASP A 44 16.72 1.23 -6.04
N ILE A 45 15.39 1.24 -6.23
CA ILE A 45 14.57 2.47 -6.19
C ILE A 45 14.39 2.97 -4.74
N PHE A 46 13.94 2.09 -3.84
CA PHE A 46 13.82 2.39 -2.41
C PHE A 46 14.88 1.60 -1.64
N THR A 47 15.82 2.32 -1.04
CA THR A 47 17.01 1.75 -0.40
C THR A 47 17.16 2.23 1.05
N GLY A 48 18.01 1.53 1.82
CA GLY A 48 18.28 1.86 3.21
C GLY A 48 17.27 1.23 4.19
N TYR A 49 17.41 1.58 5.47
CA TYR A 49 16.62 0.99 6.56
C TYR A 49 15.13 1.41 6.56
N GLU A 50 14.79 2.51 5.90
CA GLU A 50 13.43 3.06 5.84
C GLU A 50 12.73 2.78 4.50
N ARG A 51 13.26 1.84 3.71
CA ARG A 51 12.80 1.59 2.34
C ARG A 51 11.29 1.35 2.21
N ASP A 52 10.70 0.62 3.14
CA ASP A 52 9.25 0.34 3.14
C ASP A 52 8.46 1.63 3.41
N GLY A 53 8.93 2.46 4.35
CA GLY A 53 8.34 3.79 4.59
C GLY A 53 8.45 4.70 3.37
N LEU A 54 9.55 4.64 2.62
CA LEU A 54 9.70 5.38 1.36
C LEU A 54 8.71 4.89 0.29
N ALA A 55 8.50 3.58 0.19
CA ALA A 55 7.49 3.00 -0.71
C ALA A 55 6.07 3.43 -0.30
N TRP A 56 5.75 3.43 1.00
CA TRP A 56 4.47 3.92 1.53
C TRP A 56 4.23 5.39 1.16
N GLY A 57 5.23 6.24 1.36
CA GLY A 57 5.13 7.66 1.04
C GLY A 57 5.00 7.92 -0.46
N HIS A 58 5.70 7.16 -1.29
CA HIS A 58 5.53 7.19 -2.75
C HIS A 58 4.09 6.84 -3.13
N VAL A 59 3.58 5.71 -2.65
CA VAL A 59 2.23 5.24 -2.97
C VAL A 59 1.16 6.24 -2.54
N TYR A 60 1.25 6.75 -1.30
CA TYR A 60 0.32 7.77 -0.82
C TYR A 60 0.37 9.04 -1.68
N THR A 61 1.57 9.54 -2.00
CA THR A 61 1.76 10.76 -2.79
C THR A 61 1.18 10.60 -4.20
N GLN A 62 1.46 9.49 -4.87
CA GLN A 62 0.94 9.22 -6.21
C GLN A 62 -0.58 9.01 -6.22
N ALA A 63 -1.14 8.38 -5.18
CA ALA A 63 -2.59 8.25 -5.04
C ALA A 63 -3.26 9.63 -4.90
N ARG A 64 -2.67 10.54 -4.10
CA ARG A 64 -3.14 11.94 -3.98
C ARG A 64 -3.00 12.72 -5.28
N ALA A 65 -1.99 12.41 -6.10
CA ALA A 65 -1.78 13.00 -7.42
C ALA A 65 -2.75 12.48 -8.49
N GLY A 66 -3.57 11.47 -8.19
CA GLY A 66 -4.57 10.92 -9.10
C GLY A 66 -4.13 9.65 -9.84
N SER A 67 -3.05 8.99 -9.41
CA SER A 67 -2.59 7.75 -10.04
C SER A 67 -3.52 6.59 -9.70
N GLN A 68 -4.15 6.02 -10.73
CA GLN A 68 -5.10 4.90 -10.59
C GLN A 68 -4.46 3.66 -9.94
N LEU A 69 -3.21 3.31 -10.31
CA LEU A 69 -2.50 2.16 -9.72
C LEU A 69 -2.42 2.27 -8.19
N HIS A 70 -2.00 3.44 -7.72
CA HIS A 70 -1.76 3.70 -6.31
C HIS A 70 -3.06 3.86 -5.51
N GLN A 71 -4.06 4.49 -6.11
CA GLN A 71 -5.41 4.57 -5.54
C GLN A 71 -6.02 3.18 -5.38
N HIS A 72 -5.85 2.32 -6.39
CA HIS A 72 -6.29 0.94 -6.35
C HIS A 72 -5.55 0.13 -5.29
N ALA A 73 -4.23 0.30 -5.15
CA ALA A 73 -3.43 -0.32 -4.10
C ALA A 73 -3.95 0.03 -2.69
N LEU A 74 -4.23 1.31 -2.42
CA LEU A 74 -4.77 1.75 -1.14
C LEU A 74 -6.21 1.26 -0.90
N ASN A 75 -7.05 1.22 -1.93
CA ASN A 75 -8.39 0.64 -1.84
C ASN A 75 -8.34 -0.88 -1.55
N PHE A 76 -7.41 -1.60 -2.19
CA PHE A 76 -7.18 -3.02 -1.93
C PHE A 76 -6.78 -3.27 -0.47
N LEU A 77 -5.78 -2.54 0.03
CA LEU A 77 -5.34 -2.67 1.42
C LEU A 77 -6.45 -2.27 2.40
N ARG A 78 -7.22 -1.23 2.11
CA ARG A 78 -8.36 -0.84 2.95
C ARG A 78 -9.39 -1.96 3.09
N GLU A 79 -9.69 -2.66 1.99
CA GLU A 79 -10.70 -3.73 1.97
C GLU A 79 -10.19 -5.05 2.56
N HIS A 80 -8.91 -5.39 2.34
CA HIS A 80 -8.37 -6.71 2.65
C HIS A 80 -7.35 -6.75 3.77
N SER A 81 -6.74 -5.61 4.14
CA SER A 81 -5.68 -5.53 5.15
C SER A 81 -5.71 -4.16 5.84
N TYR A 82 -6.83 -3.84 6.48
CA TYR A 82 -7.07 -2.51 7.06
C TYR A 82 -5.95 -2.04 8.02
N PRO A 83 -5.35 -2.88 8.89
CA PRO A 83 -4.23 -2.46 9.72
C PRO A 83 -3.02 -1.95 8.94
N GLU A 84 -2.72 -2.54 7.77
CA GLU A 84 -1.66 -2.04 6.89
C GLU A 84 -2.05 -0.69 6.28
N PHE A 85 -3.27 -0.60 5.73
CA PHE A 85 -3.79 0.67 5.21
C PHE A 85 -3.73 1.79 6.26
N ALA A 86 -4.17 1.50 7.49
CA ALA A 86 -4.21 2.48 8.56
C ALA A 86 -2.81 3.00 8.94
N VAL A 87 -1.80 2.13 8.97
CA VAL A 87 -0.40 2.53 9.21
C VAL A 87 0.11 3.43 8.09
N ILE A 88 -0.10 3.05 6.82
CA ILE A 88 0.33 3.87 5.67
C ILE A 88 -0.28 5.26 5.75
N ILE A 89 -1.58 5.36 6.06
CA ILE A 89 -2.26 6.66 6.20
C ILE A 89 -1.77 7.42 7.43
N TYR A 90 -1.56 6.76 8.58
CA TYR A 90 -1.05 7.43 9.78
C TYR A 90 0.33 8.07 9.56
N GLU A 91 1.22 7.37 8.84
CA GLU A 91 2.59 7.85 8.59
C GLU A 91 2.66 8.95 7.52
N ASN A 92 1.71 8.99 6.57
CA ASN A 92 1.84 9.84 5.37
C ASN A 92 0.74 10.91 5.22
N SER A 93 -0.42 10.74 5.88
CA SER A 93 -1.53 11.70 5.78
C SER A 93 -1.39 12.82 6.81
N PRO A 94 -1.37 14.11 6.39
CA PRO A 94 -1.25 15.22 7.32
C PRO A 94 -2.42 15.36 8.30
N ASP A 95 -3.61 14.90 7.92
CA ASP A 95 -4.85 15.05 8.70
C ASP A 95 -5.61 13.74 8.92
N GLY A 96 -5.13 12.62 8.36
CA GLY A 96 -5.73 11.30 8.52
C GLY A 96 -7.12 11.15 7.94
N ARG A 97 -7.59 12.10 7.10
CA ARG A 97 -8.96 12.10 6.57
C ARG A 97 -9.32 10.84 5.80
N GLU A 98 -8.34 10.16 5.22
CA GLU A 98 -8.51 8.91 4.49
C GLU A 98 -8.92 7.72 5.40
N LEU A 99 -8.77 7.85 6.71
CA LEU A 99 -9.27 6.87 7.69
C LEU A 99 -10.79 6.93 7.87
N ASN A 100 -11.45 8.00 7.44
CA ASN A 100 -12.91 8.10 7.48
C ASN A 100 -13.53 6.98 6.60
N GLU A 101 -14.51 6.25 7.13
CA GLU A 101 -15.21 5.14 6.46
C GLU A 101 -15.83 5.54 5.10
N GLU A 102 -16.25 6.80 4.97
CA GLU A 102 -16.83 7.36 3.73
C GLU A 102 -15.78 7.73 2.69
N PHE A 103 -14.51 7.84 3.07
CA PHE A 103 -13.45 8.18 2.13
C PHE A 103 -13.17 7.01 1.19
N GLN A 104 -13.18 7.28 -0.10
CA GLN A 104 -12.76 6.36 -1.14
C GLN A 104 -11.83 7.06 -2.12
N TRP A 105 -10.76 6.37 -2.52
CA TRP A 105 -9.96 6.82 -3.64
C TRP A 105 -10.74 6.60 -4.94
N SER A 106 -10.82 7.63 -5.77
CA SER A 106 -11.64 7.63 -7.00
C SER A 106 -11.13 6.61 -8.01
N MET A 107 -11.92 5.60 -8.33
CA MET A 107 -11.65 4.62 -9.40
C MET A 107 -12.13 5.12 -10.78
N SER A 108 -11.87 6.39 -11.10
CA SER A 108 -12.38 7.05 -12.32
C SER A 108 -11.55 6.72 -13.56
#